data_AF-A0AA88LIL5-F1
#
_entry.id   AF-A0AA88LIL5-F1
#
_cell.length_a   1.000
_cell.length_b   1.000
_cell.length_c   1.000
_cell.angle_alpha   90.00
_cell.angle_beta   90.00
_cell.angle_gamma   90.00
#
_symmetry.space_group_name_H-M   'P 1'
#
loop_
_entity.id
_entity.type
_entity.pdbx_description
1 polymer ?
#
loop_
_entity_poly.entity_id
_entity_poly.type
_entity_poly.pdbx_seq_one_letter_code
_entity_poly.pdbx_strand_id
1 'polypeptide(L)'
;MYTVQEAKPFHKGLLQQQKHLNLIKLVLNVNVEQTSIDEKYKSLFEGIGRLEGECNIHLKDGSIPTVYPARRVPEALKDKLQEELNRMERDRIIEKVTKPKEWVNSMVMIKKKNGTVRLCIDPADLNKCIKRPYYPIPTS
;
A
#
# COMPACT_ATOMS: atom_id res chain seq x y z
N MET A 1 39.36 -8.37 -24.68
CA MET A 1 39.82 -8.27 -26.08
C MET A 1 39.10 -9.34 -26.89
N TYR A 2 38.04 -8.98 -27.61
CA TYR A 2 37.43 -9.86 -28.61
C TYR A 2 37.31 -9.07 -29.90
N THR A 3 37.88 -9.63 -30.97
CA THR A 3 37.89 -9.07 -32.31
C THR A 3 36.52 -9.27 -32.96
N VAL A 4 35.87 -8.18 -33.36
CA VAL A 4 34.70 -8.25 -34.24
C VAL A 4 35.22 -8.63 -35.63
N GLN A 5 34.94 -9.85 -36.07
CA GLN A 5 35.13 -10.21 -37.47
C GLN A 5 34.09 -9.42 -38.29
N GLU A 6 34.54 -8.63 -39.26
CA GLU A 6 33.63 -8.00 -40.21
C GLU A 6 32.82 -9.07 -40.93
N ALA A 7 31.50 -9.00 -40.81
CA ALA A 7 30.59 -9.88 -41.52
C ALA A 7 30.75 -9.63 -43.03
N LYS A 8 31.15 -10.66 -43.78
CA LYS A 8 31.19 -10.61 -45.25
C LYS A 8 29.83 -10.16 -45.79
N PRO A 9 29.78 -9.26 -46.79
CA PRO A 9 28.51 -8.80 -47.34
C PRO A 9 27.75 -9.98 -47.96
N PHE A 10 26.56 -10.26 -47.43
CA PHE A 10 25.67 -11.29 -47.97
C PHE A 10 25.25 -10.91 -49.39
N HIS A 11 25.45 -11.84 -50.34
CA HIS A 11 25.04 -11.65 -51.73
C HIS A 11 23.51 -11.51 -51.79
N LYS A 12 23.00 -10.34 -52.24
CA LYS A 12 21.56 -10.02 -52.26
C LYS A 12 20.70 -11.08 -52.98
N GLY A 13 21.26 -11.77 -53.98
CA GLY A 13 20.58 -12.85 -54.69
C GLY A 13 20.31 -14.10 -53.82
N LEU A 14 21.20 -14.42 -52.88
CA LEU A 14 21.05 -15.58 -52.00
C LEU A 14 19.87 -15.39 -51.03
N LEU A 15 19.72 -14.17 -50.50
CA LEU A 15 18.59 -13.80 -49.64
C LEU A 15 17.26 -13.87 -50.38
N GLN A 16 17.25 -13.53 -51.68
CA GLN A 16 16.05 -13.58 -52.51
C GLN A 16 15.64 -15.03 -52.82
N GLN A 17 16.61 -15.92 -53.07
CA GLN A 17 16.35 -17.35 -53.23
C GLN A 17 15.88 -18.02 -51.93
N GLN A 18 16.52 -17.71 -50.79
CA GLN A 18 16.14 -18.28 -49.50
C GLN A 18 14.72 -17.88 -49.06
N LYS A 19 14.26 -16.66 -49.43
CA LYS A 19 12.86 -16.25 -49.28
C LYS A 19 11.93 -17.06 -50.17
N HIS A 20 12.30 -17.29 -51.43
CA HIS A 20 11.48 -18.05 -52.39
C HIS A 20 11.33 -19.53 -51.99
N LEU A 21 12.36 -20.08 -51.35
CA LEU A 21 12.37 -21.44 -50.80
C LEU A 21 11.72 -21.54 -49.40
N ASN A 22 11.16 -20.45 -48.86
CA ASN A 22 10.62 -20.37 -47.48
C ASN A 22 11.60 -20.81 -46.37
N LEU A 23 12.91 -20.80 -46.64
CA LEU A 23 13.94 -21.22 -45.67
C LEU A 23 14.16 -20.18 -44.56
N ILE A 24 13.74 -18.94 -44.80
CA ILE A 24 13.83 -17.84 -43.85
C ILE A 24 12.51 -17.07 -43.80
N LYS A 25 12.06 -16.72 -42.59
CA LYS A 25 10.91 -15.83 -42.37
C LYS A 25 11.43 -14.45 -42.03
N LEU A 26 11.28 -13.49 -42.95
CA LEU A 26 11.67 -12.11 -42.68
C LEU A 26 10.59 -11.44 -41.81
N VAL A 27 10.90 -11.23 -40.54
CA VAL A 27 10.05 -10.45 -39.62
C VAL A 27 10.43 -8.97 -39.78
N LEU A 28 9.61 -8.22 -40.52
CA LEU A 28 9.82 -6.78 -40.75
C LEU A 28 9.36 -5.91 -39.59
N ASN A 29 8.47 -6.44 -38.74
CA ASN A 29 7.93 -5.70 -37.62
C ASN A 29 7.74 -6.63 -36.43
N VAL A 30 8.31 -6.25 -35.28
CA VAL A 30 8.05 -6.88 -34.00
C VAL A 30 7.06 -5.97 -33.29
N ASN A 31 5.80 -6.39 -33.19
CA ASN A 31 4.83 -5.67 -32.38
C ASN A 31 5.14 -5.98 -30.92
N VAL A 32 5.85 -5.09 -30.25
CA VAL A 32 6.07 -5.20 -28.80
C VAL A 32 4.76 -4.76 -28.16
N GLU A 33 3.96 -5.71 -27.68
CA GLU A 33 2.82 -5.40 -26.84
C GLU A 33 3.33 -4.72 -25.55
N GLN A 34 3.39 -3.39 -25.58
CA GLN A 34 3.68 -2.60 -24.39
C GLN A 34 2.41 -2.53 -23.56
N THR A 35 2.31 -3.41 -22.58
CA THR A 35 1.32 -3.29 -21.52
C THR A 35 1.59 -1.99 -20.76
N SER A 36 0.54 -1.22 -20.47
CA SER A 36 0.69 0.02 -19.72
C SER A 36 1.21 -0.26 -18.31
N ILE A 37 1.96 0.68 -17.71
CA ILE A 37 2.46 0.55 -16.33
C ILE A 37 1.28 0.35 -15.36
N ASP A 38 0.16 1.01 -15.63
CA ASP A 38 -1.06 0.93 -14.83
C ASP A 38 -1.68 -0.46 -14.87
N GLU A 39 -1.71 -1.12 -16.04
CA GLU A 39 -2.18 -2.51 -16.15
C GLU A 39 -1.19 -3.49 -15.52
N LYS A 40 0.11 -3.26 -15.73
CA LYS A 40 1.18 -4.14 -15.24
C LYS A 40 1.24 -4.16 -13.70
N TYR A 41 0.99 -3.03 -13.06
CA TYR A 41 1.08 -2.88 -11.61
C TYR A 41 -0.24 -2.43 -10.98
N LYS A 42 -1.37 -2.77 -11.60
CA LYS A 42 -2.72 -2.38 -11.15
C LYS A 42 -2.94 -2.63 -9.66
N SER A 43 -2.44 -3.75 -9.15
CA SER A 43 -2.54 -4.12 -7.73
C SER A 43 -1.83 -3.16 -6.76
N LEU A 44 -0.81 -2.42 -7.21
CA LEU A 44 -0.14 -1.40 -6.38
C LEU A 44 -1.00 -0.14 -6.18
N PHE A 45 -2.00 0.07 -7.04
CA PHE A 45 -2.85 1.26 -7.05
C PHE A 45 -4.27 0.98 -6.54
N GLU A 46 -4.54 -0.22 -6.04
CA GLU A 46 -5.83 -0.64 -5.53
C GLU A 46 -5.80 -0.90 -4.01
N GLY A 47 -6.85 -0.48 -3.32
CA GLY A 47 -7.01 -0.73 -1.88
C GLY A 47 -6.12 0.12 -0.97
N ILE A 48 -5.97 -0.32 0.28
CA ILE A 48 -5.20 0.37 1.32
C ILE A 48 -3.75 -0.16 1.42
N GLY A 49 -3.50 -1.34 0.85
CA GLY A 49 -2.23 -2.06 1.01
C GLY A 49 -2.09 -2.70 2.40
N ARG A 50 -1.10 -3.59 2.54
CA ARG A 50 -0.72 -4.24 3.80
C ARG A 50 0.78 -4.44 3.82
N LEU A 51 1.45 -3.83 4.79
CA LEU A 51 2.86 -4.11 5.06
C LEU A 51 2.95 -5.34 5.97
N GLU A 52 3.80 -6.29 5.60
CA GLU A 52 4.06 -7.48 6.42
C GLU A 52 4.93 -7.11 7.63
N GLY A 53 4.69 -7.80 8.75
CA GLY A 53 5.40 -7.59 10.01
C GLY A 53 4.56 -6.91 11.10
N GLU A 54 5.16 -6.78 12.28
CA GLU A 54 4.55 -6.19 13.47
C GLU A 54 5.19 -4.85 13.81
N CYS A 55 4.37 -3.86 14.15
CA CYS A 55 4.83 -2.58 14.66
C CYS A 55 4.88 -2.62 16.19
N ASN A 56 6.09 -2.57 16.76
CA ASN A 56 6.29 -2.59 18.20
C ASN A 56 6.35 -1.16 18.77
N ILE A 57 5.52 -0.89 19.78
CA ILE A 57 5.52 0.39 20.51
C ILE A 57 6.17 0.16 21.88
N HIS A 58 7.32 0.79 22.11
CA HIS A 58 8.04 0.71 23.38
C HIS A 58 7.58 1.81 24.34
N LEU A 59 7.23 1.44 25.57
CA LEU A 59 6.84 2.38 26.62
C LEU A 59 8.02 2.70 27.55
N LYS A 60 7.98 3.87 28.18
CA LYS A 60 8.88 4.31 29.25
C LYS A 60 8.70 3.42 30.47
N ASP A 61 9.78 3.16 31.18
CA ASP A 61 9.72 2.33 32.38
C ASP A 61 8.88 3.04 33.45
N GLY A 62 8.01 2.30 34.14
CA GLY A 62 7.05 2.88 35.09
C GLY A 62 5.84 3.59 34.46
N SER A 63 5.56 3.40 33.16
CA SER A 63 4.36 3.92 32.53
C SER A 63 3.10 3.34 33.18
N ILE A 64 2.16 4.21 33.56
CA ILE A 64 0.88 3.82 34.15
C ILE A 64 -0.19 3.78 33.05
N PRO A 65 -0.87 2.64 32.83
CA PRO A 65 -1.92 2.54 31.85
C PRO A 65 -3.14 3.40 32.17
N THR A 66 -3.73 3.98 31.12
CA THR A 66 -4.96 4.78 31.23
C THR A 66 -6.09 4.16 30.41
N VAL A 67 -7.27 4.07 31.02
CA VAL A 67 -8.50 3.58 30.41
C VAL A 67 -9.52 4.71 30.35
N TYR A 68 -9.89 5.10 29.13
CA TYR A 68 -10.96 6.06 28.88
C TYR A 68 -12.28 5.36 28.52
N PRO A 69 -13.43 5.82 29.05
CA PRO A 69 -14.72 5.32 28.63
C PRO A 69 -15.04 5.73 27.18
N ALA A 70 -15.95 5.01 26.53
CA ALA A 70 -16.46 5.40 25.22
C ALA A 70 -17.14 6.78 25.27
N ARG A 71 -16.80 7.65 24.31
CA ARG A 71 -17.47 8.96 24.18
C ARG A 71 -18.91 8.79 23.71
N ARG A 72 -19.79 9.67 24.19
CA ARG A 72 -21.18 9.75 23.73
C ARG A 72 -21.21 10.13 22.24
N VAL A 73 -21.97 9.37 21.47
CA VAL A 73 -22.16 9.58 20.03
C VAL A 73 -23.55 10.20 19.80
N PRO A 74 -23.65 11.34 19.11
CA PRO A 74 -24.94 11.89 18.72
C PRO A 74 -25.75 10.90 17.89
N GLU A 75 -27.05 10.82 18.14
CA GLU A 75 -27.95 9.84 17.48
C GLU A 75 -27.80 9.85 15.96
N ALA A 76 -27.83 11.05 15.36
CA ALA A 76 -27.72 11.26 13.93
C ALA A 76 -26.42 10.76 13.27
N LEU A 77 -25.43 10.34 14.07
CA LEU A 77 -24.14 9.86 13.59
C LEU A 77 -23.88 8.39 13.95
N LYS A 78 -24.78 7.72 14.69
CA LYS A 78 -24.60 6.31 15.07
C LYS A 78 -24.51 5.39 13.86
N ASP A 79 -25.40 5.57 12.87
CA ASP A 79 -25.41 4.73 11.67
C ASP A 79 -24.11 4.91 10.88
N LYS A 80 -23.69 6.16 10.67
CA LYS A 80 -22.43 6.48 9.98
C LYS A 80 -21.20 5.95 10.70
N LEU A 81 -21.22 5.98 12.03
CA LEU A 81 -20.16 5.39 12.85
C LEU A 81 -20.12 3.87 12.65
N GLN A 82 -21.26 3.20 12.72
CA GLN A 82 -21.35 1.75 12.55
C GLN A 82 -20.89 1.32 11.14
N GLU A 83 -21.29 2.05 10.11
CA GLU A 83 -20.85 1.82 8.73
C GLU A 83 -19.32 1.91 8.59
N GLU A 84 -18.71 2.94 9.17
CA GLU A 84 -17.26 3.13 9.10
C GLU A 84 -16.51 2.07 9.92
N LEU A 85 -16.99 1.71 11.11
CA LEU A 85 -16.40 0.61 11.89
C LEU A 85 -16.48 -0.74 11.15
N ASN A 86 -17.63 -1.05 10.55
CA ASN A 86 -17.82 -2.27 9.76
C ASN A 86 -16.90 -2.28 8.52
N ARG A 87 -16.74 -1.13 7.85
CA ARG A 87 -15.79 -0.98 6.74
C ARG A 87 -14.37 -1.25 7.21
N MET A 88 -13.92 -0.62 8.31
CA MET A 88 -12.56 -0.80 8.84
C MET A 88 -12.29 -2.24 9.29
N GLU A 89 -13.29 -2.92 9.88
CA GLU A 89 -13.18 -4.34 10.26
C GLU A 89 -13.09 -5.26 9.03
N ARG A 90 -13.93 -5.03 8.01
CA ARG A 90 -13.88 -5.76 6.73
C ARG A 90 -12.55 -5.56 6.00
N ASP A 91 -12.05 -4.33 6.00
CA ASP A 91 -10.78 -3.95 5.39
C ASP A 91 -9.56 -4.40 6.26
N ARG A 92 -9.81 -5.08 7.40
CA ARG A 92 -8.80 -5.60 8.35
C ARG A 92 -7.87 -4.53 8.93
N ILE A 93 -8.39 -3.30 9.08
CA ILE A 93 -7.69 -2.18 9.70
C ILE A 93 -7.80 -2.25 11.23
N ILE A 94 -8.93 -2.75 11.72
CA ILE A 94 -9.20 -2.93 13.16
C ILE A 94 -9.78 -4.32 13.41
N GLU A 95 -9.68 -4.77 14.66
CA GLU A 95 -10.28 -6.01 15.15
C GLU A 95 -11.04 -5.76 16.45
N LYS A 96 -12.05 -6.61 16.70
CA LYS A 96 -12.79 -6.59 17.97
C LYS A 96 -11.93 -7.17 19.09
N VAL A 97 -11.86 -6.45 20.20
CA VAL A 97 -11.21 -6.91 21.43
C VAL A 97 -12.28 -7.23 22.47
N THR A 98 -12.32 -8.48 22.94
CA THR A 98 -13.31 -8.97 23.92
C THR A 98 -12.76 -9.08 25.34
N LYS A 99 -11.44 -9.00 25.50
CA LYS A 99 -10.76 -9.09 26.80
C LYS A 99 -10.41 -7.69 27.31
N PRO A 100 -10.40 -7.45 28.63
CA PRO A 100 -9.92 -6.20 29.20
C PRO A 100 -8.51 -5.84 28.70
N LYS A 101 -8.28 -4.56 28.44
CA LYS A 101 -6.98 -4.01 28.04
C LYS A 101 -6.58 -2.92 29.01
N GLU A 102 -5.30 -2.85 29.30
CA GLU A 102 -4.74 -1.85 30.22
C GLU A 102 -4.77 -0.44 29.62
N TRP A 103 -4.67 -0.34 28.29
CA TRP A 103 -4.75 0.92 27.55
C TRP A 103 -6.02 0.98 26.72
N VAL A 104 -6.86 1.99 26.97
CA VAL A 104 -8.05 2.27 26.17
C VAL A 104 -8.09 3.76 25.88
N ASN A 105 -7.89 4.12 24.61
CA ASN A 105 -7.94 5.51 24.15
C ASN A 105 -9.37 5.86 23.72
N SER A 106 -9.76 7.11 23.94
CA SER A 106 -11.06 7.57 23.47
C SER A 106 -11.08 7.68 21.95
N MET A 107 -12.21 7.28 21.34
CA MET A 107 -12.51 7.58 19.94
C MET A 107 -12.99 9.03 19.77
N VAL A 108 -12.63 9.64 18.64
CA VAL A 108 -13.08 10.95 18.14
C VAL A 108 -13.68 10.74 16.76
N MET A 109 -14.76 11.45 16.46
CA MET A 109 -15.40 11.42 15.15
C MET A 109 -15.36 12.81 14.51
N ILE A 110 -14.85 12.89 13.28
CA ILE A 110 -14.71 14.13 12.53
C ILE A 110 -15.52 14.01 11.24
N LYS A 111 -16.40 14.98 10.95
CA LYS A 111 -17.12 15.03 9.68
C LYS A 111 -16.18 15.42 8.55
N LYS A 112 -16.17 14.66 7.46
CA LYS A 112 -15.49 15.01 6.21
C LYS A 112 -16.39 15.94 5.37
N LYS A 113 -15.77 16.66 4.43
CA LYS A 113 -16.48 17.56 3.50
C LYS A 113 -17.55 16.83 2.66
N ASN A 114 -17.31 15.55 2.33
CA ASN A 114 -18.23 14.70 1.58
C ASN A 114 -19.39 14.12 2.43
N GLY A 115 -19.56 14.56 3.68
CA GLY A 115 -20.65 14.11 4.55
C GLY A 115 -20.43 12.77 5.27
N THR A 116 -19.34 12.07 4.98
CA THR A 116 -18.92 10.85 5.73
C THR A 116 -18.18 11.22 7.01
N VAL A 117 -17.90 10.21 7.85
CA VAL A 117 -17.16 10.39 9.12
C VAL A 117 -15.73 9.86 9.00
N ARG A 118 -14.83 10.44 9.80
CA ARG A 118 -13.48 9.95 10.04
C ARG A 118 -13.36 9.61 11.51
N LEU A 119 -12.96 8.37 11.79
CA LEU A 119 -12.69 7.91 13.14
C LEU A 119 -11.22 8.14 13.46
N CYS A 120 -10.95 8.73 14.60
CA CYS A 120 -9.63 8.96 15.14
C CYS A 120 -9.58 8.43 16.57
N ILE A 121 -8.41 7.97 16.99
CA ILE A 121 -8.11 7.75 18.40
C ILE A 121 -7.51 9.02 18.99
N ASP A 122 -7.70 9.22 20.29
CA ASP A 122 -7.05 10.27 21.08
C ASP A 122 -6.00 9.64 22.00
N PRO A 123 -4.75 9.47 21.52
CA PRO A 123 -3.70 8.76 22.26
C PRO A 123 -2.84 9.71 23.10
N ALA A 124 -3.36 10.87 23.52
CA ALA A 124 -2.56 11.92 24.16
C ALA A 124 -1.74 11.41 25.35
N ASP A 125 -2.31 10.57 26.21
CA ASP A 125 -1.59 10.01 27.37
C ASP A 125 -0.64 8.88 26.98
N LEU A 126 -1.07 7.98 26.09
CA LEU A 126 -0.20 6.93 25.56
C LEU A 126 1.06 7.54 24.93
N ASN A 127 0.92 8.61 24.14
CA ASN A 127 2.03 9.30 23.48
C ASN A 127 3.07 9.88 24.46
N LYS A 128 2.66 10.27 25.68
CA LYS A 128 3.60 10.74 26.71
C LYS A 128 4.46 9.59 27.25
N CYS A 129 3.92 8.38 27.24
CA CYS A 129 4.55 7.15 27.71
C CYS A 129 5.41 6.46 26.65
N ILE A 130 5.24 6.75 25.35
CA ILE A 130 6.04 6.12 24.30
C ILE A 130 7.52 6.60 24.35
N LYS A 131 8.46 5.64 24.28
CA LYS A 131 9.88 5.89 23.98
C LYS A 131 9.96 6.19 22.47
N ARG A 132 10.23 7.44 22.10
CA ARG A 132 10.32 7.84 20.69
C ARG A 132 11.58 7.24 20.06
N PRO A 133 11.46 6.39 19.02
CA PRO A 133 12.62 5.92 18.31
C PRO A 133 13.22 7.06 17.46
N TYR A 134 14.54 7.10 17.35
CA TYR A 134 15.23 8.10 16.54
C TYR A 134 15.48 7.55 15.14
N TYR A 135 14.70 8.04 14.17
CA TYR A 135 14.91 7.78 12.75
C TYR A 135 15.02 9.13 12.04
N PRO A 136 16.23 9.55 11.61
CA PRO A 136 16.40 10.86 10.99
C PRO A 136 15.69 10.88 9.64
N ILE A 137 14.78 11.83 9.46
CA ILE A 137 14.17 12.15 8.16
C ILE A 137 14.98 13.30 7.58
N PRO A 138 15.64 13.13 6.43
CA PRO A 138 16.41 14.20 5.81
C PRO A 138 15.52 15.40 5.51
N THR A 139 15.93 16.59 5.92
CA THR A 139 15.36 17.84 5.44
C THR A 139 16.12 18.27 4.19
N SER A 140 15.37 18.63 3.13
CA SER A 140 15.94 19.24 1.92
C SER A 140 16.45 20.66 2.18
#